data_AF-A0A937U0C5-F1
#
_entry.id   AF-A0A937U0C5-F1
#
_cell.length_a   1.000
_cell.length_b   1.000
_cell.length_c   1.000
_cell.angle_alpha   90.00
_cell.angle_beta   90.00
_cell.angle_gamma   90.00
#
_symmetry.space_group_name_H-M   'P 1'
#
loop_
_entity.id
_entity.type
_entity.pdbx_description
1 polymer ?
#
loop_
_entity_poly.entity_id
_entity_poly.type
_entity_poly.pdbx_seq_one_letter_code
_entity_poly.pdbx_strand_id
1 'polypeptide(L)'
;MHDLPDTEDADAAAEKYWPEAYKDLIRIHLKQALSVQFHEAEAFTAVYEKHYTNRFSSYDQFVDRLAEMVVIGAENGVDDILEEVYASFRRNTPIPDKRLHALYFWPEPLTEDLKKELHGKVFEAFRNHHTYAHIHEDHYQSNLSFDDFIDQIAALVVAGAVNGADDSLGNIYRSFLLASPLPPARRRPRRIR
;
A
#
# COMPACT_ATOMS: atom_id res chain seq x y z
N MET A 1 22.00 3.09 26.44
CA MET A 1 21.63 4.22 25.57
C MET A 1 21.55 3.65 24.17
N HIS A 2 20.37 3.21 23.75
CA HIS A 2 20.14 2.77 22.37
C HIS A 2 19.45 3.95 21.69
N ASP A 3 20.23 4.75 20.96
CA ASP A 3 19.69 5.73 20.04
C ASP A 3 18.98 4.96 18.93
N LEU A 4 17.66 4.88 19.03
CA LEU A 4 16.83 4.65 17.85
C LEU A 4 17.16 5.81 16.91
N PRO A 5 17.67 5.56 15.69
CA PRO A 5 17.87 6.64 14.74
C PRO A 5 16.52 7.33 14.54
N ASP A 6 16.53 8.65 14.58
CA ASP A 6 15.35 9.48 14.40
C ASP A 6 14.74 9.19 13.02
N THR A 7 13.72 8.33 12.98
CA THR A 7 13.03 7.92 11.76
C THR A 7 11.95 8.92 11.37
N GLU A 8 11.54 9.84 12.25
CA GLU A 8 10.40 10.72 12.00
C GLU A 8 10.61 11.64 10.78
N ASP A 9 11.80 12.22 10.63
CA ASP A 9 12.14 13.08 9.48
C ASP A 9 12.19 12.31 8.15
N ALA A 10 12.64 11.04 8.19
CA ALA A 10 12.72 10.19 7.01
C ALA A 10 11.33 9.69 6.58
N ASP A 11 10.49 9.35 7.56
CA ASP A 11 9.11 8.92 7.37
C ASP A 11 8.30 10.08 6.75
N ALA A 12 8.50 11.30 7.26
CA ALA A 12 7.87 12.52 6.74
C ALA A 12 8.29 12.85 5.29
N ALA A 13 9.56 12.64 4.93
CA ALA A 13 10.05 12.86 3.57
C ALA A 13 9.45 11.86 2.56
N ALA A 14 9.27 10.60 2.95
CA ALA A 14 8.59 9.59 2.12
C ALA A 14 7.08 9.84 2.01
N GLU A 15 6.47 10.34 3.09
CA GLU A 15 5.07 10.76 3.11
C GLU A 15 4.76 11.99 2.26
N LYS A 16 5.76 12.80 1.91
CA LYS A 16 5.58 14.00 1.06
C LYS A 16 5.00 13.68 -0.31
N TYR A 17 5.26 12.48 -0.82
CA TYR A 17 4.84 12.07 -2.17
C TYR A 17 3.44 11.46 -2.19
N TRP A 18 2.91 11.14 -1.02
CA TRP A 18 1.57 10.59 -0.88
C TRP A 18 0.54 11.72 -0.80
N PRO A 19 -0.48 11.73 -1.66
CA PRO A 19 -1.60 12.65 -1.49
C PRO A 19 -2.29 12.40 -0.14
N GLU A 20 -2.64 13.45 0.60
CA GLU A 20 -3.36 13.28 1.89
C GLU A 20 -4.68 12.53 1.72
N ALA A 21 -5.45 12.87 0.67
CA ALA A 21 -6.69 12.19 0.34
C ALA A 21 -6.50 10.68 0.06
N TYR A 22 -5.31 10.29 -0.41
CA TYR A 22 -4.93 8.89 -0.64
C TYR A 22 -4.60 8.18 0.68
N LYS A 23 -3.83 8.84 1.57
CA LYS A 23 -3.52 8.33 2.91
C LYS A 23 -4.79 8.03 3.70
N ASP A 24 -5.74 8.96 3.71
CA ASP A 24 -7.00 8.80 4.45
C ASP A 24 -7.79 7.59 3.94
N LEU A 25 -7.87 7.42 2.63
CA LEU A 25 -8.61 6.33 2.03
C LEU A 25 -7.96 4.96 2.38
N ILE A 26 -6.63 4.84 2.29
CA ILE A 26 -5.94 3.60 2.67
C ILE A 26 -5.98 3.36 4.19
N ARG A 27 -5.70 4.37 5.01
CA ARG A 27 -5.58 4.18 6.46
C ARG A 27 -6.94 3.96 7.12
N ILE A 28 -7.99 4.59 6.60
CA ILE A 28 -9.33 4.57 7.20
C ILE A 28 -10.25 3.62 6.45
N HIS A 29 -10.49 3.86 5.16
CA HIS A 29 -11.54 3.13 4.43
C HIS A 29 -11.13 1.67 4.17
N LEU A 30 -9.90 1.42 3.73
CA LEU A 30 -9.41 0.06 3.53
C LEU A 30 -9.38 -0.71 4.86
N LYS A 31 -8.88 -0.09 5.95
CA LYS A 31 -8.89 -0.73 7.28
C LYS A 31 -10.30 -1.13 7.70
N GLN A 32 -11.26 -0.20 7.60
CA GLN A 32 -12.66 -0.46 7.95
C GLN A 32 -13.27 -1.56 7.10
N ALA A 33 -13.06 -1.52 5.78
CA ALA A 33 -13.58 -2.53 4.86
C ALA A 33 -13.03 -3.93 5.19
N LEU A 34 -11.74 -4.04 5.49
CA LEU A 34 -11.11 -5.30 5.89
C LEU A 34 -11.64 -5.80 7.24
N SER A 35 -11.71 -4.93 8.25
CA SER A 35 -12.23 -5.30 9.57
C SER A 35 -13.68 -5.80 9.47
N VAL A 36 -14.53 -5.13 8.70
CA VAL A 36 -15.92 -5.56 8.45
C VAL A 36 -15.93 -6.94 7.81
N GLN A 37 -15.17 -7.17 6.75
CA GLN A 37 -15.10 -8.47 6.07
C GLN A 37 -14.63 -9.59 7.00
N PHE A 38 -13.62 -9.35 7.83
CA PHE A 38 -13.14 -10.33 8.80
C PHE A 38 -14.18 -10.62 9.89
N HIS A 39 -14.91 -9.61 10.37
CA HIS A 39 -15.94 -9.79 11.38
C HIS A 39 -17.16 -10.52 10.84
N GLU A 40 -17.71 -10.10 9.69
CA GLU A 40 -18.90 -10.71 9.10
C GLU A 40 -18.69 -12.19 8.73
N ALA A 41 -17.47 -12.56 8.35
CA ALA A 41 -17.12 -13.93 8.04
C ALA A 41 -16.70 -14.77 9.26
N GLU A 42 -16.67 -14.18 10.47
CA GLU A 42 -16.06 -14.78 11.68
C GLU A 42 -14.66 -15.36 11.38
N ALA A 43 -13.91 -14.67 10.51
CA ALA A 43 -12.71 -15.18 9.89
C ALA A 43 -11.59 -15.45 10.89
N PHE A 44 -10.96 -16.62 10.76
CA PHE A 44 -9.82 -17.00 11.60
C PHE A 44 -10.13 -17.10 13.10
N THR A 45 -11.41 -17.14 13.53
CA THR A 45 -11.79 -17.35 14.94
C THR A 45 -11.09 -18.57 15.55
N ALA A 46 -11.13 -19.71 14.86
CA ALA A 46 -10.44 -20.92 15.31
C ALA A 46 -8.91 -20.77 15.40
N VAL A 47 -8.30 -19.96 14.53
CA VAL A 47 -6.86 -19.66 14.56
C VAL A 47 -6.55 -18.77 15.77
N TYR A 48 -7.36 -17.74 16.01
CA TYR A 48 -7.25 -16.86 17.16
C TYR A 48 -7.30 -17.65 18.47
N GLU A 49 -8.37 -18.43 18.67
CA GLU A 49 -8.60 -19.22 19.89
C GLU A 49 -7.45 -20.17 20.20
N LYS A 50 -6.95 -20.83 19.15
CA LYS A 50 -5.93 -21.87 19.29
C LYS A 50 -4.52 -21.32 19.45
N HIS A 51 -4.19 -20.18 18.85
CA HIS A 51 -2.80 -19.73 18.70
C HIS A 51 -2.49 -18.32 19.21
N TYR A 52 -3.49 -17.47 19.43
CA TYR A 52 -3.26 -16.04 19.65
C TYR A 52 -3.99 -15.43 20.86
N THR A 53 -4.77 -16.20 21.62
CA THR A 53 -5.45 -15.76 22.87
C THR A 53 -4.50 -15.28 23.97
N ASN A 54 -3.25 -15.75 23.96
CA ASN A 54 -2.22 -15.29 24.89
C ASN A 54 -1.55 -13.96 24.49
N ARG A 55 -1.83 -13.44 23.29
CA ARG A 55 -1.23 -12.21 22.74
C ARG A 55 -2.23 -11.10 22.53
N PHE A 56 -3.47 -11.43 22.23
CA PHE A 56 -4.56 -10.47 22.02
C PHE A 56 -5.65 -10.72 23.05
N SER A 57 -6.09 -9.65 23.70
CA SER A 57 -7.10 -9.71 24.76
C SER A 57 -8.50 -10.05 24.25
N SER A 58 -8.75 -9.85 22.95
CA SER A 58 -10.00 -10.21 22.29
C SER A 58 -9.78 -10.57 20.81
N TYR A 59 -10.78 -11.23 20.22
CA TYR A 59 -10.83 -11.49 18.78
C TYR A 59 -10.86 -10.17 17.99
N ASP A 60 -11.58 -9.16 18.48
CA ASP A 60 -11.64 -7.83 17.83
C ASP A 60 -10.26 -7.19 17.73
N GLN A 61 -9.45 -7.26 18.80
CA GLN A 61 -8.08 -6.74 18.77
C GLN A 61 -7.20 -7.49 17.77
N PHE A 62 -7.41 -8.80 17.64
CA PHE A 62 -6.69 -9.63 16.68
C PHE A 62 -7.08 -9.24 15.24
N VAL A 63 -8.37 -9.13 14.93
CA VAL A 63 -8.87 -8.72 13.61
C VAL A 63 -8.41 -7.31 13.24
N ASP A 64 -8.52 -6.36 14.16
CA ASP A 64 -8.06 -4.98 13.92
C ASP A 64 -6.57 -4.94 13.59
N ARG A 65 -5.78 -5.78 14.27
CA ARG A 65 -4.36 -5.93 13.96
C ARG A 65 -4.14 -6.53 12.58
N LEU A 66 -4.88 -7.55 12.16
CA LEU A 66 -4.74 -8.10 10.81
C LEU A 66 -5.06 -7.05 9.73
N ALA A 67 -6.15 -6.30 9.90
CA ALA A 67 -6.52 -5.23 8.98
C ALA A 67 -5.42 -4.15 8.89
N GLU A 68 -4.87 -3.72 10.03
CA GLU A 68 -3.76 -2.77 10.08
C GLU A 68 -2.51 -3.31 9.35
N MET A 69 -2.20 -4.60 9.48
CA MET A 69 -1.06 -5.22 8.81
C MET A 69 -1.21 -5.21 7.27
N VAL A 70 -2.43 -5.42 6.77
CA VAL A 70 -2.73 -5.37 5.33
C VAL A 70 -2.65 -3.93 4.82
N VAL A 71 -3.16 -2.96 5.58
CA VAL A 71 -3.03 -1.52 5.29
C VAL A 71 -1.56 -1.13 5.16
N ILE A 72 -0.73 -1.45 6.16
CA ILE A 72 0.72 -1.20 6.12
C ILE A 72 1.37 -1.91 4.92
N GLY A 73 0.88 -3.09 4.55
CA GLY A 73 1.29 -3.79 3.33
C GLY A 73 1.04 -2.96 2.08
N ALA A 74 -0.20 -2.48 1.93
CA ALA A 74 -0.58 -1.60 0.83
C ALA A 74 0.32 -0.35 0.78
N GLU A 75 0.64 0.24 1.94
CA GLU A 75 1.55 1.37 1.99
C GLU A 75 2.97 1.04 1.51
N ASN A 76 3.51 -0.08 1.93
CA ASN A 76 4.83 -0.50 1.47
C ASN A 76 4.87 -0.75 -0.04
N GLY A 77 3.84 -1.38 -0.61
CA GLY A 77 3.79 -1.62 -2.06
C GLY A 77 3.68 -0.33 -2.89
N VAL A 78 3.11 0.73 -2.31
CA VAL A 78 3.06 2.05 -2.94
C VAL A 78 4.39 2.76 -2.86
N ASP A 79 5.06 2.68 -1.71
CA ASP A 79 6.41 3.21 -1.56
C ASP A 79 7.37 2.53 -2.56
N ASP A 80 7.25 1.21 -2.74
CA ASP A 80 8.04 0.43 -3.70
C ASP A 80 7.79 0.85 -5.16
N ILE A 81 6.53 1.02 -5.58
CA ILE A 81 6.23 1.39 -6.97
C ILE A 81 6.60 2.85 -7.27
N LEU A 82 6.43 3.76 -6.31
CA LEU A 82 6.87 5.16 -6.46
C LEU A 82 8.39 5.23 -6.60
N GLU A 83 9.15 4.41 -5.87
CA GLU A 83 10.60 4.29 -6.07
C GLU A 83 10.93 3.89 -7.52
N GLU A 84 10.24 2.89 -8.06
CA GLU A 84 10.46 2.42 -9.42
C GLU A 84 10.14 3.50 -10.47
N VAL A 85 9.03 4.22 -10.29
CA VAL A 85 8.64 5.37 -11.12
C VAL A 85 9.69 6.49 -11.06
N TYR A 86 10.12 6.90 -9.87
CA TYR A 86 11.16 7.93 -9.75
C TYR A 86 12.51 7.47 -10.30
N ALA A 87 12.84 6.19 -10.17
CA ALA A 87 14.03 5.63 -10.79
C ALA A 87 13.97 5.69 -12.33
N SER A 88 12.79 5.52 -12.93
CA SER A 88 12.62 5.65 -14.38
C SER A 88 12.86 7.09 -14.85
N PHE A 89 12.35 8.07 -14.10
CA PHE A 89 12.59 9.50 -14.38
C PHE A 89 14.08 9.84 -14.37
N ARG A 90 14.81 9.38 -13.35
CA ARG A 90 16.26 9.62 -13.22
C ARG A 90 17.09 8.98 -14.31
N ARG A 91 16.65 7.82 -14.80
CA ARG A 91 17.36 7.06 -15.83
C ARG A 91 16.90 7.40 -17.25
N ASN A 92 15.91 8.28 -17.38
CA ASN A 92 15.27 8.60 -18.66
C ASN A 92 14.82 7.33 -19.41
N THR A 93 14.24 6.38 -18.68
CA THR A 93 13.68 5.13 -19.22
C THR A 93 12.17 5.19 -19.24
N PRO A 94 11.48 4.36 -20.04
CA PRO A 94 10.02 4.30 -20.03
C PRO A 94 9.42 4.12 -18.63
N ILE A 95 8.17 4.57 -18.45
CA ILE A 95 7.38 4.30 -17.25
C ILE A 95 7.29 2.78 -17.06
N PRO A 96 7.45 2.26 -15.83
CA PRO A 96 7.34 0.83 -15.57
C PRO A 96 5.99 0.25 -16.01
N ASP A 97 5.98 -1.03 -16.41
CA ASP A 97 4.74 -1.72 -16.73
C ASP A 97 3.92 -1.95 -15.46
N LYS A 98 2.60 -1.81 -15.57
CA LYS A 98 1.68 -2.24 -14.51
C LYS A 98 1.73 -3.76 -14.38
N ARG A 99 2.26 -4.26 -13.25
CA ARG A 99 2.34 -5.69 -12.93
C ARG A 99 1.57 -5.96 -11.65
N LEU A 100 0.44 -6.65 -11.78
CA LEU A 100 -0.32 -7.15 -10.63
C LEU A 100 0.14 -8.57 -10.29
N HIS A 101 0.23 -8.88 -9.01
CA HIS A 101 0.42 -10.24 -8.55
C HIS A 101 -0.77 -11.11 -8.96
N ALA A 102 -0.51 -12.34 -9.41
CA ALA A 102 -1.55 -13.34 -9.65
C ALA A 102 -1.87 -14.12 -8.36
N LEU A 103 -2.09 -13.39 -7.26
CA LEU A 103 -2.38 -13.95 -5.95
C LEU A 103 -3.85 -13.69 -5.63
N TYR A 104 -4.54 -14.72 -5.15
CA TYR A 104 -5.96 -14.65 -4.81
C TYR A 104 -6.12 -14.96 -3.32
N PHE A 105 -5.60 -14.08 -2.47
CA PHE A 105 -5.84 -14.18 -1.03
C PHE A 105 -7.22 -13.61 -0.70
N TRP A 106 -7.88 -14.23 0.28
CA TRP A 106 -9.09 -13.68 0.87
C TRP A 106 -8.74 -12.93 2.17
N PRO A 107 -9.36 -11.78 2.46
CA PRO A 107 -10.25 -11.02 1.59
C PRO A 107 -9.51 -10.42 0.41
N GLU A 108 -10.24 -10.15 -0.67
CA GLU A 108 -9.69 -9.28 -1.72
C GLU A 108 -9.44 -7.91 -1.08
N PRO A 109 -8.19 -7.43 -0.98
CA PRO A 109 -7.89 -6.33 -0.08
C PRO A 109 -8.56 -5.04 -0.50
N LEU A 110 -8.45 -4.69 -1.78
CA LEU A 110 -9.07 -3.50 -2.35
C LEU A 110 -10.20 -3.92 -3.28
N THR A 111 -11.41 -3.40 -3.05
CA THR A 111 -12.53 -3.58 -3.99
C THR A 111 -12.32 -2.73 -5.24
N GLU A 112 -13.00 -3.06 -6.35
CA GLU A 112 -12.93 -2.25 -7.58
C GLU A 112 -13.36 -0.79 -7.36
N ASP A 113 -14.37 -0.55 -6.51
CA ASP A 113 -14.80 0.80 -6.16
C ASP A 113 -13.69 1.56 -5.43
N LEU A 114 -13.01 0.91 -4.48
CA LEU A 114 -11.89 1.49 -3.75
C LEU A 114 -10.70 1.76 -4.65
N LYS A 115 -10.37 0.83 -5.57
CA LYS A 115 -9.34 1.00 -6.60
C LYS A 115 -9.64 2.23 -7.47
N LYS A 116 -10.88 2.40 -7.90
CA LYS A 116 -11.33 3.53 -8.72
C LYS A 116 -11.26 4.85 -7.95
N GLU A 117 -11.68 4.88 -6.69
CA GLU A 117 -11.61 6.09 -5.86
C GLU A 117 -10.15 6.49 -5.58
N LEU A 118 -9.30 5.51 -5.25
CA LEU A 118 -7.85 5.71 -5.09
C LEU A 118 -7.23 6.27 -6.36
N HIS A 119 -7.52 5.66 -7.51
CA HIS A 119 -7.04 6.12 -8.80
C HIS A 119 -7.39 7.59 -9.04
N GLY A 120 -8.66 7.97 -8.89
CA GLY A 120 -9.12 9.34 -9.09
C GLY A 120 -8.43 10.34 -8.16
N LYS A 121 -8.24 9.99 -6.88
CA LYS A 121 -7.54 10.86 -5.91
C LYS A 121 -6.07 11.04 -6.24
N VAL A 122 -5.37 9.98 -6.66
CA VAL A 122 -3.96 10.05 -7.07
C VAL A 122 -3.82 10.86 -8.35
N PHE A 123 -4.69 10.60 -9.34
CA PHE A 123 -4.72 11.32 -10.60
C PHE A 123 -4.85 12.83 -10.38
N GLU A 124 -5.86 13.26 -9.64
CA GLU A 124 -6.09 14.69 -9.36
C GLU A 124 -4.93 15.31 -8.57
N ALA A 125 -4.36 14.59 -7.61
CA ALA A 125 -3.25 15.10 -6.82
C ALA A 125 -1.98 15.30 -7.67
N PHE A 126 -1.63 14.31 -8.50
CA PHE A 126 -0.40 14.37 -9.30
C PHE A 126 -0.53 15.29 -10.50
N ARG A 127 -1.72 15.38 -11.10
CA ARG A 127 -2.02 16.34 -12.17
C ARG A 127 -1.76 17.78 -11.76
N ASN A 128 -2.08 18.13 -10.51
CA ASN A 128 -1.91 19.47 -9.98
C ASN A 128 -0.49 19.74 -9.44
N HIS A 129 0.42 18.76 -9.50
CA HIS A 129 1.74 18.86 -8.92
C HIS A 129 2.79 19.22 -9.99
N HIS A 130 3.29 20.46 -9.94
CA HIS A 130 4.22 21.07 -10.90
C HIS A 130 5.43 20.20 -11.30
N THR A 131 6.01 19.42 -10.38
CA THR A 131 7.11 18.50 -10.68
C THR A 131 6.77 17.48 -11.76
N TYR A 132 5.55 16.95 -11.80
CA TYR A 132 5.15 15.99 -12.83
C TYR A 132 4.96 16.65 -14.19
N ALA A 133 4.54 17.92 -14.24
CA ALA A 133 4.48 18.67 -15.49
C ALA A 133 5.87 18.83 -16.10
N HIS A 134 6.87 19.21 -15.30
CA HIS A 134 8.25 19.31 -15.76
C HIS A 134 8.84 17.97 -16.22
N ILE A 135 8.62 16.88 -15.45
CA ILE A 135 9.07 15.54 -15.85
C ILE A 135 8.45 15.12 -17.19
N HIS A 136 7.16 15.43 -17.38
CA HIS A 136 6.46 15.12 -18.62
C HIS A 136 7.05 15.89 -19.80
N GLU A 137 7.23 17.20 -19.67
CA GLU A 137 7.84 18.07 -20.69
C GLU A 137 9.25 17.59 -21.07
N ASP A 138 10.07 17.25 -20.08
CA ASP A 138 11.47 16.89 -20.29
C ASP A 138 11.66 15.49 -20.90
N HIS A 139 10.78 14.52 -20.57
CA HIS A 139 11.05 13.11 -20.81
C HIS A 139 9.96 12.34 -21.59
N TYR A 140 8.69 12.78 -21.55
CA TYR A 140 7.56 11.95 -22.01
C TYR A 140 6.62 12.64 -23.00
N GLN A 141 6.74 13.96 -23.20
CA GLN A 141 5.85 14.75 -24.06
C GLN A 141 5.78 14.25 -25.51
N SER A 142 6.86 13.65 -26.02
CA SER A 142 6.90 13.11 -27.38
C SER A 142 6.06 11.84 -27.57
N ASN A 143 5.75 11.13 -26.49
CA ASN A 143 5.13 9.80 -26.52
C ASN A 143 3.74 9.75 -25.88
N LEU A 144 3.47 10.61 -24.90
CA LEU A 144 2.23 10.58 -24.10
C LEU A 144 1.69 11.99 -23.91
N SER A 145 0.36 12.14 -23.85
CA SER A 145 -0.23 13.37 -23.33
C SER A 145 0.03 13.48 -21.82
N PHE A 146 -0.06 14.68 -21.25
CA PHE A 146 0.16 14.85 -19.81
C PHE A 146 -0.88 14.08 -18.99
N ASP A 147 -2.15 14.10 -19.42
CA ASP A 147 -3.21 13.36 -18.74
C ASP A 147 -2.97 11.84 -18.83
N ASP A 148 -2.53 11.29 -19.98
CA ASP A 148 -2.19 9.86 -20.10
C ASP A 148 -0.97 9.48 -19.24
N PHE A 149 -0.01 10.39 -19.10
CA PHE A 149 1.16 10.20 -18.23
C PHE A 149 0.74 10.09 -16.76
N ILE A 150 -0.14 10.99 -16.29
CA ILE A 150 -0.65 10.96 -14.92
C ILE A 150 -1.55 9.75 -14.69
N ASP A 151 -2.38 9.37 -15.66
CA ASP A 151 -3.23 8.17 -15.61
C ASP A 151 -2.39 6.90 -15.40
N GLN A 152 -1.29 6.76 -16.14
CA GLN A 152 -0.37 5.63 -15.97
C GLN A 152 0.27 5.59 -14.58
N ILE A 153 0.70 6.73 -14.05
CA ILE A 153 1.28 6.80 -12.70
C ILE A 153 0.23 6.46 -11.64
N ALA A 154 -0.99 6.99 -11.76
CA ALA A 154 -2.08 6.67 -10.86
C ALA A 154 -2.42 5.16 -10.88
N ALA A 155 -2.46 4.55 -12.07
CA ALA A 155 -2.67 3.13 -12.23
C ALA A 155 -1.54 2.28 -11.60
N LEU A 156 -0.29 2.74 -11.65
CA LEU A 156 0.85 2.09 -11.00
C LEU A 156 0.76 2.18 -9.48
N VAL A 157 0.41 3.35 -8.93
CA VAL A 157 0.23 3.53 -7.48
C VAL A 157 -0.84 2.59 -6.94
N VAL A 158 -1.98 2.48 -7.62
CA VAL A 158 -3.04 1.53 -7.23
C VAL A 158 -2.55 0.09 -7.33
N ALA A 159 -1.77 -0.26 -8.35
CA ALA A 159 -1.19 -1.60 -8.47
C ALA A 159 -0.21 -1.93 -7.34
N GLY A 160 0.63 -0.97 -6.95
CA GLY A 160 1.52 -1.09 -5.80
C GLY A 160 0.74 -1.36 -4.52
N ALA A 161 -0.35 -0.62 -4.27
CA ALA A 161 -1.20 -0.83 -3.11
C ALA A 161 -1.81 -2.24 -3.05
N VAL A 162 -2.32 -2.73 -4.19
CA VAL A 162 -2.87 -4.09 -4.30
C VAL A 162 -1.79 -5.14 -4.00
N ASN A 163 -0.65 -5.06 -4.69
CA ASN A 163 0.44 -6.02 -4.52
C ASN A 163 0.96 -6.06 -3.07
N GLY A 164 1.14 -4.88 -2.46
CA GLY A 164 1.61 -4.79 -1.08
C GLY A 164 0.60 -5.35 -0.07
N ALA A 165 -0.70 -5.14 -0.30
CA ALA A 165 -1.76 -5.73 0.50
C ALA A 165 -1.79 -7.26 0.38
N ASP A 166 -1.66 -7.79 -0.84
CA ASP A 166 -1.61 -9.23 -1.12
C ASP A 166 -0.38 -9.88 -0.50
N ASP A 167 0.79 -9.24 -0.58
CA ASP A 167 2.02 -9.73 0.04
C ASP A 167 1.87 -9.81 1.57
N SER A 168 1.26 -8.79 2.18
CA SER A 168 0.93 -8.80 3.60
C SER A 168 -0.02 -9.94 3.97
N LEU A 169 -1.10 -10.14 3.22
CA LEU A 169 -2.01 -11.27 3.42
C LEU A 169 -1.26 -12.61 3.29
N GLY A 170 -0.46 -12.79 2.23
CA GLY A 170 0.31 -14.01 2.03
C GLY A 170 1.24 -14.32 3.20
N ASN A 171 1.85 -13.30 3.80
CA ASN A 171 2.66 -13.46 5.00
C ASN A 171 1.83 -13.82 6.25
N ILE A 172 0.64 -13.24 6.42
CA ILE A 172 -0.31 -13.59 7.50
C ILE A 172 -0.74 -15.05 7.36
N TYR A 173 -1.21 -15.46 6.17
CA TYR A 173 -1.62 -16.84 5.90
C TYR A 173 -0.49 -17.83 6.14
N ARG A 174 0.74 -17.50 5.73
CA ARG A 174 1.91 -18.33 6.01
C ARG A 174 2.15 -18.49 7.52
N SER A 175 2.00 -17.43 8.31
CA SER A 175 2.11 -17.51 9.77
C SER A 175 1.04 -18.40 10.38
N PHE A 176 -0.21 -18.34 9.88
CA PHE A 176 -1.28 -19.23 10.33
C PHE A 176 -0.97 -20.70 10.03
N LEU A 177 -0.52 -21.01 8.81
CA LEU A 177 -0.18 -22.37 8.40
C LEU A 177 0.98 -22.95 9.23
N LEU A 178 1.94 -22.12 9.62
CA LEU A 178 3.10 -22.53 10.41
C LEU A 178 2.88 -22.43 11.92
N ALA A 179 1.68 -22.02 12.37
CA ALA A 179 1.37 -21.72 13.77
C ALA A 179 2.42 -20.80 14.43
N SER A 180 2.94 -19.85 13.65
CA SER A 180 4.02 -18.97 14.06
C SER A 180 3.49 -17.59 14.50
N PRO A 181 4.31 -16.77 15.17
CA PRO A 181 3.98 -15.36 15.40
C PRO A 181 3.50 -14.65 14.12
N LEU A 182 2.55 -13.73 14.27
CA LEU A 182 2.24 -12.79 13.18
C LEU A 182 3.51 -12.03 12.77
N PRO A 183 3.72 -11.81 11.46
CA PRO A 183 4.89 -11.08 11.00
C PRO A 183 4.85 -9.63 11.51
N PRO A 184 6.00 -8.99 11.69
CA PRO A 184 6.03 -7.57 12.01
C PRO A 184 5.48 -6.77 10.83
N ALA A 185 4.34 -6.11 11.01
CA ALA A 185 3.94 -5.02 10.13
C ALA A 185 4.60 -3.74 10.62
N ARG A 186 5.54 -3.26 9.83
CA ARG A 186 6.14 -1.94 9.95
C ARG A 186 6.15 -1.35 8.56
N ARG A 187 5.79 -0.07 8.47
CA ARG A 187 6.07 0.68 7.26
C ARG A 187 7.59 0.68 7.06
N ARG A 188 8.02 0.58 5.81
CA ARG A 188 9.43 0.69 5.42
C ARG A 188 9.62 1.97 4.62
N PRO A 189 9.68 3.12 5.29
CA PRO A 189 10.05 4.40 4.69
C PRO A 189 11.55 4.37 4.38
N ARG A 190 11.93 3.54 3.42
CA ARG A 190 13.23 3.55 2.80
C ARG A 190 12.93 3.38 1.33
N ARG A 191 13.15 4.47 0.58
CA ARG A 191 14.04 4.51 -0.60
C ARG A 191 13.80 5.66 -1.56
N ILE A 192 12.89 6.59 -1.29
CA ILE A 192 12.84 7.85 -2.06
C ILE A 192 13.93 8.80 -1.53
N ARG A 193 15.18 8.55 -1.93
CA ARG A 193 16.25 9.57 -1.90
C ARG A 193 16.04 10.50 -3.06
#